data_AF-A0A291RD75-F1
#
_entry.id   AF-A0A291RD75-F1
#
_cell.length_a   1.000
_cell.length_b   1.000
_cell.length_c   1.000
_cell.angle_alpha   90.00
_cell.angle_beta   90.00
_cell.angle_gamma   90.00
#
_symmetry.space_group_name_H-M   'P 1'
#
loop_
_entity.id
_entity.type
_entity.pdbx_description
1 polymer ?
#
loop_
_entity_poly.entity_id
_entity_poly.type
_entity_poly.pdbx_seq_one_letter_code
_entity_poly.pdbx_strand_id
1 'polypeptide(L)'
;MLRRVSADDPRTWNRYDVAGQQTVYAASNELGAYGELLAPLKPTLPVPASRYFDDVGDDDELESLIREEWTGAGHRPPRELDFAWLAEHRLYRLTLPTMGWFIDIEAATSLSAIAEYAPTSLVEHGVAEVSVAELRSPDRWLTTTIATRLWPLTLDDGSLAHGIVYGSRHGSEWDCWAIWLRRTRNARTARGLLTTADPGVDIAPPDINPALAATLRTYRLTMKT
;
A
#
# COMPACT_ATOMS: atom_id res chain seq x y z
N MET A 1 3.66 13.86 1.51
CA MET A 1 2.44 13.26 2.11
C MET A 1 1.22 13.68 1.27
N LEU A 2 0.67 12.77 0.46
CA LEU A 2 -0.53 13.05 -0.33
C LEU A 2 -1.76 13.14 0.61
N ARG A 3 -2.13 14.37 0.99
CA ARG A 3 -3.41 14.66 1.64
C ARG A 3 -4.52 14.59 0.58
N ARG A 4 -5.13 13.42 0.39
CA ARG A 4 -6.34 13.30 -0.41
C ARG A 4 -7.49 12.89 0.49
N VAL A 5 -8.58 13.64 0.47
CA VAL A 5 -9.88 13.11 0.89
C VAL A 5 -10.23 12.06 -0.14
N SER A 6 -10.63 10.87 0.28
CA SER A 6 -11.16 9.85 -0.65
C SER A 6 -12.37 10.47 -1.35
N ALA A 7 -12.19 10.82 -2.62
CA ALA A 7 -13.18 11.47 -3.48
C ALA A 7 -14.28 10.48 -3.89
N ASP A 8 -15.32 10.96 -4.57
CA ASP A 8 -16.48 10.15 -4.99
C ASP A 8 -16.16 8.99 -5.95
N ASP A 9 -14.95 8.91 -6.52
CA ASP A 9 -14.52 7.78 -7.37
C ASP A 9 -13.71 6.73 -6.57
N PRO A 10 -14.30 5.57 -6.23
CA PRO A 10 -13.64 4.51 -5.46
C PRO A 10 -12.45 3.89 -6.18
N ARG A 11 -12.31 4.07 -7.51
CA ARG A 11 -11.17 3.52 -8.28
C ARG A 11 -9.85 4.21 -7.91
N THR A 12 -9.90 5.39 -7.30
CA THR A 12 -8.73 6.14 -6.87
C THR A 12 -8.28 5.81 -5.44
N TRP A 13 -9.04 4.96 -4.74
CA TRP A 13 -8.82 4.66 -3.33
C TRP A 13 -7.69 3.65 -3.13
N ASN A 14 -7.07 3.72 -1.97
CA ASN A 14 -6.13 2.71 -1.46
C ASN A 14 -6.87 1.67 -0.60
N ARG A 15 -6.17 0.58 -0.23
CA ARG A 15 -6.74 -0.65 0.35
C ARG A 15 -7.74 -0.40 1.49
N TYR A 16 -7.48 0.54 2.39
CA TYR A 16 -8.29 0.76 3.59
C TYR A 16 -8.81 2.19 3.69
N ASP A 17 -9.05 2.80 2.55
CA ASP A 17 -9.72 4.09 2.46
C ASP A 17 -11.21 3.96 2.80
N VAL A 18 -11.77 5.06 3.30
CA VAL A 18 -13.18 5.16 3.70
C VAL A 18 -13.77 6.41 3.07
N ALA A 19 -14.95 6.28 2.48
CA ALA A 19 -15.64 7.37 1.78
C ALA A 19 -15.70 8.66 2.61
N GLY A 20 -15.26 9.78 2.02
CA GLY A 20 -15.29 11.09 2.68
C GLY A 20 -14.31 11.27 3.85
N GLN A 21 -13.46 10.28 4.13
CA GLN A 21 -12.42 10.35 5.14
C GLN A 21 -11.04 10.56 4.50
N GLN A 22 -10.04 10.77 5.35
CA GLN A 22 -8.63 10.83 4.94
C GLN A 22 -7.89 9.68 5.62
N THR A 23 -7.06 8.99 4.85
CA THR A 23 -6.23 7.89 5.33
C THR A 23 -4.76 8.18 5.05
N VAL A 24 -3.89 7.90 6.01
CA VAL A 24 -2.44 7.98 5.87
C VAL A 24 -1.88 6.57 5.91
N TYR A 25 -1.03 6.25 4.95
CA TYR A 25 -0.35 4.96 4.90
C TYR A 25 1.08 5.10 5.39
N ALA A 26 1.52 4.12 6.18
CA ALA A 26 2.88 4.02 6.67
C ALA A 26 3.32 2.56 6.73
N ALA A 27 4.63 2.35 6.78
CA ALA A 27 5.23 1.05 7.03
C ALA A 27 6.03 1.07 8.34
N SER A 28 6.33 -0.11 8.85
CA SER A 28 7.04 -0.32 10.12
C SER A 28 8.45 0.28 10.13
N ASN A 29 9.07 0.41 8.95
CA ASN A 29 10.41 0.93 8.78
C ASN A 29 10.61 1.51 7.36
N GLU A 30 11.77 2.08 7.13
CA GLU A 30 12.15 2.72 5.87
C GLU A 30 12.20 1.71 4.70
N LEU A 31 12.64 0.47 4.95
CA LEU A 31 12.64 -0.60 3.93
C LEU A 31 11.24 -0.88 3.43
N GLY A 32 10.27 -1.05 4.34
CA GLY A 32 8.87 -1.25 4.00
C GLY A 32 8.25 -0.04 3.29
N ALA A 33 8.62 1.19 3.69
CA ALA A 33 8.12 2.40 3.04
C ALA A 33 8.60 2.52 1.59
N TYR A 34 9.89 2.30 1.34
CA TYR A 34 10.43 2.22 -0.02
C TYR A 34 9.86 1.01 -0.76
N GLY A 35 9.70 -0.12 -0.07
CA GLY A 35 9.17 -1.35 -0.61
C GLY A 35 7.75 -1.19 -1.16
N GLU A 36 6.89 -0.48 -0.46
CA GLU A 36 5.54 -0.13 -0.90
C GLU A 36 5.56 0.90 -2.05
N LEU A 37 6.38 1.95 -1.94
CA LEU A 37 6.48 2.99 -2.97
C LEU A 37 6.96 2.44 -4.32
N LEU A 38 7.96 1.55 -4.28
CA LEU A 38 8.60 0.99 -5.47
C LEU A 38 7.97 -0.31 -5.95
N ALA A 39 6.99 -0.85 -5.21
CA ALA A 39 6.35 -2.12 -5.55
C ALA A 39 5.77 -2.20 -6.98
N PRO A 40 5.18 -1.12 -7.55
CA PRO A 40 4.69 -1.15 -8.93
C PRO A 40 5.79 -1.36 -9.98
N LEU A 41 7.05 -1.15 -9.62
CA LEU A 41 8.20 -1.28 -10.54
C LEU A 41 8.88 -2.65 -10.43
N LYS A 42 8.40 -3.55 -9.55
CA LYS A 42 8.95 -4.89 -9.37
C LYS A 42 8.97 -5.67 -10.69
N PRO A 43 9.91 -6.62 -10.81
CA PRO A 43 9.85 -7.63 -11.85
C PRO A 43 8.53 -8.37 -11.81
N THR A 44 7.87 -8.43 -12.96
CA THR A 44 6.73 -9.31 -13.19
C THR A 44 7.21 -10.67 -13.68
N LEU A 45 6.34 -11.68 -13.60
CA LEU A 45 6.62 -12.97 -14.21
C LEU A 45 6.87 -12.77 -15.72
N PRO A 46 7.82 -13.52 -16.32
CA PRO A 46 8.03 -13.49 -17.76
C PRO A 46 6.74 -13.78 -18.51
N VAL A 47 6.49 -13.02 -19.56
CA VAL A 47 5.35 -13.22 -20.46
C VAL A 47 5.92 -13.54 -21.84
N PRO A 48 5.59 -14.71 -22.42
CA PRO A 48 6.00 -15.03 -23.79
C PRO A 48 5.50 -13.96 -24.76
N ALA A 49 6.38 -13.43 -25.60
CA ALA A 49 6.05 -12.43 -26.60
C ALA A 49 5.06 -12.99 -27.64
N SER A 50 5.15 -14.30 -27.92
CA SER A 50 4.25 -15.05 -28.81
C SER A 50 2.77 -15.00 -28.43
N ARG A 51 2.45 -14.56 -27.20
CA ARG A 51 1.06 -14.28 -26.80
C ARG A 51 0.46 -13.05 -27.49
N TYR A 52 1.30 -12.13 -27.96
CA TYR A 52 0.90 -10.83 -28.50
C TYR A 52 1.35 -10.61 -29.94
N PHE A 53 2.40 -11.30 -30.38
CA PHE A 53 3.02 -11.13 -31.69
C PHE A 53 3.20 -12.50 -32.36
N ASP A 54 2.88 -12.58 -33.65
CA ASP A 54 2.97 -13.83 -34.42
C ASP A 54 4.35 -14.01 -35.10
N ASP A 55 5.21 -13.00 -35.04
CA ASP A 55 6.49 -12.90 -35.75
C ASP A 55 7.72 -12.95 -34.83
N VAL A 56 7.55 -13.41 -33.60
CA VAL A 56 8.61 -13.55 -32.57
C VAL A 56 8.92 -15.02 -32.30
N GLY A 57 10.10 -15.31 -31.74
CA GLY A 57 10.48 -16.65 -31.32
C GLY A 57 9.67 -17.12 -30.11
N ASP A 58 9.50 -18.43 -29.95
CA ASP A 58 8.75 -19.03 -28.84
C ASP A 58 9.39 -18.73 -27.46
N ASP A 59 10.72 -18.54 -27.43
CA ASP A 59 11.49 -18.23 -26.22
C ASP A 59 11.65 -16.71 -25.99
N ASP A 60 11.10 -15.86 -26.86
CA ASP A 60 11.22 -14.41 -26.70
C ASP A 60 10.31 -13.93 -25.56
N GLU A 61 10.90 -13.19 -24.62
CA GLU A 61 10.16 -12.57 -23.52
C GLU A 61 9.71 -11.16 -23.92
N LEU A 62 8.43 -10.86 -23.71
CA LEU A 62 7.82 -9.57 -24.04
C LEU A 62 8.59 -8.38 -23.46
N GLU A 63 9.03 -8.48 -22.21
CA GLU A 63 9.74 -7.38 -21.56
C GLU A 63 11.14 -7.14 -22.15
N SER A 64 11.81 -8.19 -22.63
CA SER A 64 13.10 -8.08 -23.29
C SER A 64 12.97 -7.32 -24.61
N LEU A 65 11.93 -7.61 -25.39
CA LEU A 65 11.62 -6.87 -26.63
C LEU A 65 11.29 -5.40 -26.35
N ILE A 66 10.43 -5.13 -25.35
CA ILE A 66 10.11 -3.75 -24.94
C ILE A 66 11.38 -3.00 -24.52
N ARG A 67 12.26 -3.65 -23.76
CA ARG A 67 13.53 -3.05 -23.30
C ARG A 67 14.44 -2.72 -24.48
N GLU A 68 14.57 -3.62 -25.44
CA GLU A 68 15.39 -3.41 -26.64
C GLU A 68 14.87 -2.25 -27.48
N GLU A 69 13.56 -2.24 -27.78
CA GLU A 69 12.92 -1.19 -28.56
C GLU A 69 13.08 0.19 -27.89
N TRP A 70 12.78 0.27 -26.59
CA TRP A 70 12.89 1.53 -25.85
C TRP A 70 14.34 2.02 -25.80
N THR A 71 15.30 1.11 -25.59
CA THR A 71 16.73 1.47 -25.60
C THR A 71 17.15 1.98 -26.98
N GLY A 72 16.73 1.32 -28.06
CA GLY A 72 17.00 1.74 -29.44
C GLY A 72 16.39 3.10 -29.79
N ALA A 73 15.22 3.41 -29.22
CA ALA A 73 14.54 4.69 -29.37
C ALA A 73 15.08 5.80 -28.43
N GLY A 74 16.05 5.50 -27.57
CA GLY A 74 16.57 6.45 -26.57
C GLY A 74 15.61 6.73 -25.42
N HIS A 75 14.58 5.90 -25.25
CA HIS A 75 13.68 5.93 -24.11
C HIS A 75 14.24 5.15 -22.91
N ARG A 76 13.73 5.46 -21.71
CA ARG A 76 14.16 4.81 -20.47
C ARG A 76 13.58 3.40 -20.38
N PRO A 77 14.39 2.34 -20.33
CA PRO A 77 13.85 0.99 -20.27
C PRO A 77 13.07 0.73 -18.98
N PRO A 78 12.14 -0.23 -18.97
CA PRO A 78 11.45 -0.64 -17.75
C PRO A 78 12.44 -0.99 -16.62
N ARG A 79 12.04 -0.70 -15.37
CA ARG A 79 12.81 -0.97 -14.13
C ARG A 79 14.02 -0.06 -13.87
N GLU A 80 14.24 0.96 -14.69
CA GLU A 80 15.18 2.04 -14.39
C GLU A 80 14.46 3.21 -13.71
N LEU A 81 14.99 3.65 -12.56
CA LEU A 81 14.51 4.80 -11.81
C LEU A 81 15.37 6.04 -12.04
N ASP A 82 14.70 7.18 -11.96
CA ASP A 82 15.33 8.49 -11.96
C ASP A 82 15.35 9.04 -10.55
N PHE A 83 16.55 9.32 -10.07
CA PHE A 83 16.69 9.86 -8.74
C PHE A 83 16.01 11.23 -8.60
N ALA A 84 15.92 12.04 -9.67
CA ALA A 84 15.23 13.32 -9.62
C ALA A 84 13.75 13.15 -9.24
N TRP A 85 13.08 12.14 -9.80
CA TRP A 85 11.70 11.80 -9.43
C TRP A 85 11.59 11.36 -7.96
N LEU A 86 12.54 10.56 -7.47
CA LEU A 86 12.52 10.13 -6.08
C LEU A 86 12.83 11.29 -5.12
N ALA A 87 13.71 12.21 -5.52
CA ALA A 87 14.10 13.39 -4.75
C ALA A 87 12.95 14.41 -4.58
N GLU A 88 11.90 14.35 -5.38
CA GLU A 88 10.65 15.11 -5.17
C GLU A 88 9.86 14.61 -3.94
N HIS A 89 10.18 13.42 -3.43
CA HIS A 89 9.54 12.83 -2.26
C HIS A 89 10.35 13.09 -0.99
N ARG A 90 9.64 13.12 0.14
CA ARG A 90 10.23 13.17 1.49
C ARG A 90 9.82 11.94 2.28
N LEU A 91 10.75 11.43 3.09
CA LEU A 91 10.49 10.36 4.03
C LEU A 91 10.04 10.96 5.36
N TYR A 92 8.86 10.58 5.83
CA TYR A 92 8.27 11.10 7.07
C TYR A 92 8.28 10.01 8.15
N ARG A 93 8.65 10.37 9.37
CA ARG A 93 8.42 9.50 10.54
C ARG A 93 7.12 9.90 11.22
N LEU A 94 6.22 8.94 11.35
CA LEU A 94 4.96 9.14 12.05
C LEU A 94 5.12 8.75 13.53
N THR A 95 4.58 9.58 14.41
CA THR A 95 4.36 9.21 15.81
C THR A 95 2.89 8.81 15.95
N LEU A 96 2.68 7.52 16.25
CA LEU A 96 1.35 6.99 16.50
C LEU A 96 0.85 7.36 17.91
N PRO A 97 -0.47 7.37 18.14
CA PRO A 97 -1.04 7.65 19.45
C PRO A 97 -0.55 6.65 20.51
N THR A 98 -0.32 7.12 21.74
CA THR A 98 0.15 6.28 22.87
C THR A 98 -0.97 5.49 23.56
N MET A 99 -2.23 5.73 23.18
CA MET A 99 -3.42 5.07 23.72
C MET A 99 -4.42 4.79 22.59
N GLY A 100 -5.34 3.85 22.82
CA GLY A 100 -6.30 3.38 21.82
C GLY A 100 -5.71 2.26 20.95
N TRP A 101 -6.44 1.89 19.90
CA TRP A 101 -6.17 0.65 19.17
C TRP A 101 -6.16 0.84 17.66
N PHE A 102 -5.26 0.11 17.01
CA PHE A 102 -5.37 -0.25 15.60
C PHE A 102 -5.98 -1.64 15.51
N ILE A 103 -6.83 -1.88 14.51
CA ILE A 103 -7.36 -3.20 14.23
C ILE A 103 -6.30 -3.98 13.48
N ASP A 104 -5.78 -5.06 14.07
CA ASP A 104 -5.04 -6.06 13.31
C ASP A 104 -6.04 -6.84 12.47
N ILE A 105 -6.09 -6.52 11.17
CA ILE A 105 -7.09 -7.09 10.26
C ILE A 105 -6.79 -8.54 9.89
N GLU A 106 -5.55 -8.99 10.08
CA GLU A 106 -5.08 -10.33 9.73
C GLU A 106 -5.10 -11.29 10.91
N ALA A 107 -5.28 -10.79 12.14
CA ALA A 107 -5.49 -11.62 13.31
C ALA A 107 -6.67 -12.60 13.10
N ALA A 108 -6.50 -13.85 13.55
CA ALA A 108 -7.51 -14.90 13.42
C ALA A 108 -8.88 -14.50 14.01
N THR A 109 -8.87 -13.73 15.10
CA THR A 109 -10.08 -13.18 15.72
C THR A 109 -10.77 -12.14 14.83
N SER A 110 -10.00 -11.30 14.14
CA SER A 110 -10.54 -10.31 13.20
C SER A 110 -11.11 -10.97 11.95
N LEU A 111 -10.41 -11.95 11.38
CA LEU A 111 -10.92 -12.72 10.22
C LEU A 111 -12.21 -13.45 10.57
N SER A 112 -12.26 -14.08 11.76
CA SER A 112 -13.47 -14.76 12.27
C SER A 112 -14.62 -13.76 12.45
N ALA A 113 -14.37 -12.59 13.02
CA ALA A 113 -15.38 -11.55 13.19
C ALA A 113 -15.87 -10.98 11.84
N ILE A 114 -14.98 -10.81 10.86
CA ILE A 114 -15.36 -10.36 9.51
C ILE A 114 -16.24 -11.41 8.82
N ALA A 115 -15.93 -12.70 8.98
CA ALA A 115 -16.74 -13.77 8.40
C ALA A 115 -18.13 -13.84 9.05
N GLU A 116 -18.22 -13.73 10.38
CA GLU A 116 -19.48 -13.76 11.12
C GLU A 116 -20.36 -12.54 10.83
N TYR A 117 -19.75 -11.36 10.70
CA TYR A 117 -20.43 -10.07 10.53
C TYR A 117 -20.16 -9.43 9.16
N ALA A 118 -20.00 -10.26 8.13
CA ALA A 118 -19.63 -9.83 6.79
C ALA A 118 -20.59 -8.75 6.25
N PRO A 119 -20.08 -7.66 5.65
CA PRO A 119 -20.91 -6.73 4.90
C PRO A 119 -21.72 -7.49 3.84
N THR A 120 -23.04 -7.24 3.76
CA THR A 120 -23.93 -7.89 2.78
C THR A 120 -23.41 -7.76 1.35
N SER A 121 -22.79 -6.62 1.03
CA SER A 121 -22.20 -6.38 -0.28
C SER A 121 -21.08 -7.36 -0.62
N LEU A 122 -20.27 -7.84 0.34
CA LEU A 122 -19.25 -8.89 0.09
C LEU A 122 -19.91 -10.20 -0.32
N VAL A 123 -21.00 -10.59 0.36
CA VAL A 123 -21.76 -11.80 0.07
C VAL A 123 -22.39 -11.70 -1.33
N GLU A 124 -23.02 -10.57 -1.65
CA GLU A 124 -23.63 -10.32 -2.96
C GLU A 124 -22.59 -10.29 -4.09
N HIS A 125 -21.35 -9.91 -3.79
CA HIS A 125 -20.23 -9.94 -4.74
C HIS A 125 -19.57 -11.33 -4.87
N GLY A 126 -20.10 -12.34 -4.18
CA GLY A 126 -19.62 -13.72 -4.28
C GLY A 126 -18.32 -14.00 -3.53
N VAL A 127 -17.94 -13.15 -2.56
CA VAL A 127 -16.79 -13.41 -1.70
C VAL A 127 -17.13 -14.56 -0.75
N ALA A 128 -16.52 -15.72 -0.97
CA ALA A 128 -16.78 -16.93 -0.18
C ALA A 128 -16.10 -16.91 1.19
N GLU A 129 -14.91 -16.31 1.27
CA GLU A 129 -14.10 -16.23 2.48
C GLU A 129 -13.24 -14.95 2.42
N VAL A 130 -12.94 -14.38 3.59
CA VAL A 130 -11.92 -13.33 3.73
C VAL A 130 -10.75 -13.92 4.51
N SER A 131 -9.68 -14.29 3.81
CA SER A 131 -8.41 -14.70 4.43
C SER A 131 -7.34 -13.60 4.26
N VAL A 132 -6.14 -13.86 4.80
CA VAL A 132 -4.96 -13.00 4.56
C VAL A 132 -4.67 -12.83 3.06
N ALA A 133 -4.93 -13.85 2.25
CA ALA A 133 -4.73 -13.78 0.80
C ALA A 133 -5.65 -12.74 0.15
N GLU A 134 -6.94 -12.73 0.51
CA GLU A 134 -7.91 -11.75 0.02
C GLU A 134 -7.57 -10.33 0.50
N LEU A 135 -7.19 -10.17 1.77
CA LEU A 135 -6.81 -8.86 2.33
C LEU A 135 -5.56 -8.28 1.66
N ARG A 136 -4.62 -9.16 1.25
CA ARG A 136 -3.43 -8.76 0.49
C ARG A 136 -3.64 -8.80 -1.02
N SER A 137 -4.82 -9.13 -1.54
CA SER A 137 -5.14 -9.23 -2.98
C SER A 137 -5.12 -7.86 -3.70
N PRO A 138 -5.08 -7.73 -5.03
CA PRO A 138 -5.19 -6.41 -5.67
C PRO A 138 -6.61 -5.82 -5.60
N ASP A 139 -7.59 -6.57 -5.12
CA ASP A 139 -8.99 -6.14 -5.03
C ASP A 139 -9.17 -5.11 -3.92
N ARG A 140 -9.14 -3.83 -4.31
CA ARG A 140 -9.36 -2.71 -3.39
C ARG A 140 -10.81 -2.54 -3.01
N TRP A 141 -11.75 -3.07 -3.79
CA TRP A 141 -13.16 -2.97 -3.45
C TRP A 141 -13.46 -3.80 -2.21
N LEU A 142 -12.90 -5.01 -2.10
CA LEU A 142 -13.01 -5.87 -0.92
C LEU A 142 -12.49 -5.15 0.33
N THR A 143 -11.26 -4.64 0.27
CA THR A 143 -10.61 -4.05 1.45
C THR A 143 -11.24 -2.71 1.87
N THR A 144 -11.70 -1.90 0.92
CA THR A 144 -12.40 -0.63 1.22
C THR A 144 -13.82 -0.85 1.74
N THR A 145 -14.51 -1.90 1.29
CA THR A 145 -15.80 -2.33 1.82
C THR A 145 -15.67 -2.75 3.30
N ILE A 146 -14.65 -3.56 3.61
CA ILE A 146 -14.34 -3.96 4.99
C ILE A 146 -13.98 -2.73 5.82
N ALA A 147 -13.07 -1.87 5.35
CA ALA A 147 -12.67 -0.66 6.06
C ALA A 147 -13.86 0.26 6.36
N THR A 148 -14.78 0.43 5.40
CA THR A 148 -16.00 1.24 5.57
C THR A 148 -16.90 0.66 6.65
N ARG A 149 -17.00 -0.67 6.77
CA ARG A 149 -17.77 -1.33 7.84
C ARG A 149 -17.12 -1.17 9.21
N LEU A 150 -15.79 -1.22 9.29
CA LEU A 150 -15.03 -1.15 10.53
C LEU A 150 -14.89 0.28 11.06
N TRP A 151 -14.79 1.27 10.17
CA TRP A 151 -14.54 2.67 10.52
C TRP A 151 -15.47 3.27 11.60
N PRO A 152 -16.79 3.01 11.62
CA PRO A 152 -17.67 3.58 12.65
C PRO A 152 -17.75 2.74 13.93
N LEU A 153 -17.11 1.56 13.99
CA LEU A 153 -17.24 0.66 15.14
C LEU A 153 -16.61 1.27 16.40
N THR A 154 -17.32 1.10 17.50
CA THR A 154 -16.84 1.42 18.84
C THR A 154 -16.30 0.15 19.47
N LEU A 155 -15.07 0.20 19.96
CA LEU A 155 -14.38 -0.90 20.62
C LEU A 155 -14.90 -1.09 22.04
N ASP A 156 -14.52 -2.18 22.70
CA ASP A 156 -14.98 -2.54 24.04
C ASP A 156 -14.64 -1.47 25.11
N ASP A 157 -13.57 -0.71 24.89
CA ASP A 157 -13.16 0.41 25.76
C ASP A 157 -13.95 1.72 25.49
N GLY A 158 -14.92 1.68 24.59
CA GLY A 158 -15.75 2.81 24.18
C GLY A 158 -15.05 3.78 23.20
N SER A 159 -13.84 3.46 22.73
CA SER A 159 -13.11 4.25 21.73
C SER A 159 -13.43 3.84 20.30
N LEU A 160 -13.04 4.66 19.33
CA LEU A 160 -12.99 4.27 17.92
C LEU A 160 -11.58 3.81 17.59
N ALA A 161 -11.43 2.83 16.71
CA ALA A 161 -10.10 2.43 16.22
C ALA A 161 -9.40 3.60 15.47
N HIS A 162 -8.09 3.72 15.63
CA HIS A 162 -7.25 4.68 14.92
C HIS A 162 -7.05 4.33 13.44
N GLY A 163 -7.28 3.07 13.08
CA GLY A 163 -7.03 2.55 11.76
C GLY A 163 -6.87 1.04 11.75
N ILE A 164 -6.18 0.56 10.71
CA ILE A 164 -5.88 -0.85 10.49
C ILE A 164 -4.36 -1.05 10.45
N VAL A 165 -3.88 -2.12 11.09
CA VAL A 165 -2.54 -2.68 10.87
C VAL A 165 -2.70 -3.96 10.04
N TYR A 166 -1.82 -4.16 9.07
CA TYR A 166 -1.86 -5.26 8.11
C TYR A 166 -0.45 -5.56 7.61
N GLY A 167 -0.18 -6.77 7.14
CA GLY A 167 1.10 -7.08 6.55
C GLY A 167 1.17 -6.64 5.09
N SER A 168 2.34 -6.22 4.65
CA SER A 168 2.56 -5.83 3.26
C SER A 168 2.31 -7.00 2.30
N ARG A 169 1.67 -6.69 1.16
CA ARG A 169 1.60 -7.61 0.01
C ARG A 169 2.99 -7.85 -0.60
N HIS A 170 3.89 -6.90 -0.40
CA HIS A 170 5.14 -6.76 -1.14
C HIS A 170 6.37 -7.28 -0.37
N GLY A 171 6.26 -7.47 0.95
CA GLY A 171 7.23 -8.14 1.81
C GLY A 171 6.54 -8.64 3.07
N SER A 172 6.57 -9.94 3.34
CA SER A 172 5.87 -10.54 4.50
C SER A 172 6.43 -10.09 5.85
N GLU A 173 7.64 -9.55 5.86
CA GLU A 173 8.37 -9.05 7.01
C GLU A 173 8.06 -7.59 7.36
N TRP A 174 7.20 -6.92 6.58
CA TRP A 174 6.82 -5.54 6.81
C TRP A 174 5.36 -5.42 7.25
N ASP A 175 5.17 -4.85 8.44
CA ASP A 175 3.86 -4.35 8.82
C ASP A 175 3.62 -2.98 8.20
N CYS A 176 2.35 -2.73 7.87
CA CYS A 176 1.84 -1.50 7.32
C CYS A 176 0.64 -1.01 8.13
N TRP A 177 0.45 0.31 8.13
CA TRP A 177 -0.65 0.98 8.80
C TRP A 177 -1.47 1.76 7.80
N ALA A 178 -2.79 1.63 7.89
CA ALA A 178 -3.75 2.57 7.32
C ALA A 178 -4.38 3.36 8.48
N ILE A 179 -3.97 4.61 8.61
CA ILE A 179 -4.30 5.48 9.72
C ILE A 179 -5.45 6.40 9.30
N TRP A 180 -6.62 6.25 9.92
CA TRP A 180 -7.78 7.08 9.62
C TRP A 180 -7.67 8.42 10.35
N LEU A 181 -7.56 9.52 9.61
CA LEU A 181 -7.52 10.86 10.17
C LEU A 181 -8.93 11.30 10.58
N ARG A 182 -9.32 10.95 11.81
CA ARG A 182 -10.62 11.32 12.37
C ARG A 182 -10.67 12.82 12.67
N ARG A 183 -11.71 13.50 12.18
CA ARG A 183 -11.97 14.91 12.52
C ARG A 183 -12.35 15.02 13.99
N THR A 184 -11.63 15.83 14.74
CA THR A 184 -11.72 15.99 16.21
C THR A 184 -12.96 16.73 16.71
N ARG A 185 -14.01 16.90 15.89
CA ARG A 185 -15.10 17.83 16.23
C ARG A 185 -16.09 17.31 17.28
N ASN A 186 -16.10 16.01 17.57
CA ASN A 186 -16.98 15.40 18.57
C ASN A 186 -16.16 14.64 19.62
N ALA A 187 -16.56 14.77 20.89
CA ALA A 187 -15.95 14.19 22.09
C ALA A 187 -15.87 12.64 22.15
N ARG A 188 -16.18 11.95 21.04
CA ARG A 188 -16.04 10.50 20.86
C ARG A 188 -14.75 10.10 20.12
N THR A 189 -13.83 11.03 19.90
CA THR A 189 -12.48 10.67 19.42
C THR A 189 -11.88 9.61 20.34
N ALA A 190 -11.10 8.69 19.77
CA ALA A 190 -10.24 7.82 20.55
C ALA A 190 -9.56 8.66 21.64
N ARG A 191 -9.75 8.28 22.91
CA ARG A 191 -9.12 9.02 24.03
C ARG A 191 -7.62 8.90 23.81
N GLY A 192 -6.96 10.02 23.52
CA GLY A 192 -5.51 10.07 23.27
C GLY A 192 -5.14 10.32 21.81
N LEU A 193 -4.88 11.60 21.51
CA LEU A 193 -3.93 12.20 20.55
C LEU A 193 -3.90 11.78 19.08
N LEU A 194 -3.71 12.80 18.23
CA LEU A 194 -3.58 12.68 16.78
C LEU A 194 -2.25 12.03 16.40
N THR A 195 -2.27 11.21 15.34
CA THR A 195 -1.06 10.88 14.60
C THR A 195 -0.38 12.15 14.12
N THR A 196 0.89 12.31 14.47
CA THR A 196 1.74 13.41 14.00
C THR A 196 2.82 12.88 13.07
N ALA A 197 3.37 13.77 12.24
CA ALA A 197 4.53 13.49 11.41
C ALA A 197 5.64 14.50 11.76
N ASP A 198 6.89 14.08 11.63
CA ASP A 198 8.00 15.03 11.53
C ASP A 198 7.91 15.88 10.24
N PRO A 199 8.78 16.88 10.03
CA PRO A 199 8.79 17.66 8.79
C PRO A 199 9.15 16.85 7.52
N GLY A 200 9.49 15.57 7.69
CA GLY A 200 10.10 14.72 6.68
C GLY A 200 11.54 15.12 6.38
N VAL A 201 12.31 14.15 5.90
CA VAL A 201 13.67 14.34 5.39
C VAL A 201 13.70 14.10 3.89
N ASP A 202 14.61 14.79 3.20
CA ASP A 202 14.82 14.55 1.79
C ASP A 202 15.40 13.14 1.60
N ILE A 203 15.01 12.48 0.52
CA ILE A 203 15.51 11.13 0.22
C ILE A 203 16.93 11.26 -0.30
N ALA A 204 17.88 10.73 0.47
CA ALA A 204 19.28 10.68 0.07
C ALA A 204 19.52 9.58 -0.98
N PRO A 205 20.54 9.70 -1.84
CA PRO A 205 20.83 8.68 -2.85
C PRO A 205 21.29 7.34 -2.22
N PRO A 206 21.21 6.21 -2.96
CA PRO A 206 21.42 4.86 -2.43
C PRO A 206 22.80 4.60 -1.82
N ASP A 207 23.84 5.32 -2.24
CA ASP A 207 25.19 5.22 -1.70
C ASP A 207 25.25 5.63 -0.22
N ILE A 208 24.38 6.54 0.21
CA ILE A 208 24.26 7.00 1.60
C ILE A 208 22.93 6.62 2.27
N ASN A 209 22.01 6.02 1.52
CA ASN A 209 20.71 5.53 2.00
C ASN A 209 20.62 3.99 1.89
N PRO A 210 21.02 3.26 2.95
CA PRO A 210 21.10 1.80 2.90
C PRO A 210 19.72 1.13 2.72
N ALA A 211 18.64 1.75 3.22
CA ALA A 211 17.29 1.23 3.06
C ALA A 211 16.85 1.29 1.58
N LEU A 212 17.04 2.43 0.93
CA LEU A 212 16.77 2.56 -0.50
C LEU A 212 17.63 1.60 -1.33
N ALA A 213 18.94 1.51 -1.05
CA ALA A 213 19.84 0.60 -1.74
C ALA A 213 19.43 -0.87 -1.59
N ALA A 214 19.01 -1.27 -0.39
CA ALA A 214 18.51 -2.63 -0.15
C ALA A 214 17.23 -2.90 -0.94
N THR A 215 16.25 -1.98 -0.94
CA THR A 215 15.01 -2.14 -1.71
C THR A 215 15.27 -2.23 -3.21
N LEU A 216 16.14 -1.38 -3.76
CA LEU A 216 16.53 -1.44 -5.17
C LEU A 216 17.13 -2.80 -5.53
N ARG A 217 18.02 -3.35 -4.68
CA ARG A 217 18.58 -4.70 -4.88
C ARG A 217 17.50 -5.78 -4.82
N THR A 218 16.64 -5.77 -3.81
CA THR A 218 15.56 -6.75 -3.63
C THR A 218 14.63 -6.76 -4.83
N TYR A 219 14.31 -5.59 -5.38
CA TYR A 219 13.42 -5.47 -6.54
C TYR A 219 14.17 -5.50 -7.88
N ARG A 220 15.50 -5.71 -7.90
CA ARG A 220 16.32 -5.70 -9.12
C ARG A 220 16.10 -4.44 -9.97
N LEU A 221 15.98 -3.30 -9.29
CA LEU A 221 15.81 -1.99 -9.89
C LEU A 221 17.18 -1.33 -10.05
N THR A 222 17.36 -0.63 -11.17
CA THR A 222 18.53 0.24 -11.38
C THR A 222 18.11 1.68 -11.16
N MET A 223 19.05 2.52 -10.72
CA MET A 223 18.79 3.94 -10.51
C MET A 223 19.86 4.74 -11.23
N LYS A 224 19.42 5.69 -12.06
CA LYS A 224 20.29 6.65 -12.72
C LYS A 224 20.38 7.91 -11.87
N THR A 225 21.61 8.38 -11.67
CA THR A 225 21.91 9.63 -10.93
C THR A 225 21.72 10.83 -11.83
#